data_AF-A0A6J1Z8R7-F1
#
_entry.id   AF-A0A6J1Z8R7-F1
#
_cell.length_a   1.000
_cell.length_b   1.000
_cell.length_c   1.000
_cell.angle_alpha   90.00
_cell.angle_beta   90.00
_cell.angle_gamma   90.00
#
_symmetry.space_group_name_H-M   'P 1'
#
loop_
_entity.id
_entity.type
_entity.pdbx_description
1 polymer ?
#
loop_
_entity_poly.entity_id
_entity_poly.type
_entity_poly.pdbx_seq_one_letter_code
_entity_poly.pdbx_strand_id
1 'polypeptide(L)'
;MAKLLSCVLGPRLYKIYRERDSERAPSGVPETPTSVTTPPSSSWDTYYQPRALEKHADSILALASVFWSISYYSSPFAFFYLYRKGYLSLSKVVPFSHYAGTLLLLLAGVACLRGIGRWTNPQYRQFITILEATHRNHSAENKRQLANYNFDFKSWPVDFHWEEPSSRKESRGGPSRQGVALLRPEPLHRGTADTLLNQVKKLPCQITSYLVAHTLGRRMLYPGSVYLLQKALMPMLLQGQARLVEECNGRRAKLLACDGNEIDTMFVDRRGTAEPQGQKLVICCEGNAGFYEVGCISTPLEAGYSVLGWNHPGFAGSTGVPFPQNEANAMDVVVQFAIHRLGFQPQDIIIYAWSIGGFTGGLVTRTVRQHLNLNNAEQLCRYQGPVLLIRRTKDEIITTTVPEDIMSNRGNDLLLKLLQYRYPRVMAEEGLRVVRQWLEASSQLEEASIYSHWEVEEDWCLSVLRSYQAEHGPDFPWSVGEDMSADGRRQLALFLAQKYLHNFEATHCTPLPAPNFQMPWHL
;
A
#
# COMPACT_ATOMS: atom_id res chain seq x y z
N MET A 1 23.88 20.03 29.09
CA MET A 1 23.63 18.58 29.23
C MET A 1 22.37 18.15 28.49
N ALA A 2 21.18 18.06 29.12
CA ALA A 2 19.97 17.43 28.57
C ALA A 2 19.75 17.59 27.04
N LYS A 3 19.52 18.80 26.53
CA LYS A 3 19.24 19.02 25.08
C LYS A 3 20.37 18.62 24.12
N LEU A 4 21.63 18.49 24.58
CA LEU A 4 22.71 17.96 23.74
C LEU A 4 22.54 16.45 23.52
N LEU A 5 22.12 15.71 24.56
CA LEU A 5 21.77 14.29 24.43
C LEU A 5 20.60 14.10 23.45
N SER A 6 19.60 14.98 23.50
CA SER A 6 18.51 15.03 22.52
C SER A 6 19.00 15.24 21.08
N CYS A 7 20.04 16.03 20.86
CA CYS A 7 20.65 16.20 19.53
C CYS A 7 21.48 14.98 19.07
N VAL A 8 22.12 14.24 19.98
CA VAL A 8 22.85 12.99 19.69
C VAL A 8 21.89 11.88 19.28
N LEU A 9 20.86 11.65 20.11
CA LEU A 9 19.87 10.56 19.97
C LEU A 9 18.71 10.89 19.01
N GLY A 10 18.48 12.18 18.73
CA GLY A 10 17.34 12.64 17.93
C GLY A 10 17.35 12.15 16.48
N PRO A 11 16.19 12.18 15.81
CA PRO A 11 16.04 11.78 14.43
C PRO A 11 16.85 12.69 13.48
N ARG A 12 17.14 12.21 12.28
CA ARG A 12 17.55 13.05 11.16
C ARG A 12 16.39 13.95 10.74
N LEU A 13 16.70 15.22 10.52
CA LEU A 13 15.81 16.19 9.90
C LEU A 13 16.15 16.25 8.41
N TYR A 14 15.12 16.20 7.54
CA TYR A 14 15.26 16.20 6.08
C TYR A 14 14.83 17.53 5.46
N LYS A 15 13.64 18.03 5.82
CA LYS A 15 13.03 19.22 5.23
C LYS A 15 12.32 20.06 6.29
N ILE A 16 12.25 21.37 6.07
CA ILE A 16 11.43 22.30 6.83
C ILE A 16 10.43 22.92 5.85
N TYR A 17 9.16 22.61 6.01
CA TYR A 17 8.10 23.20 5.21
C TYR A 17 7.88 24.64 5.65
N ARG A 18 7.66 25.56 4.69
CA ARG A 18 7.28 26.93 5.03
C ARG A 18 5.86 26.95 5.55
N GLU A 19 5.66 27.63 6.66
CA GLU A 19 4.35 28.04 7.13
C GLU A 19 3.68 28.91 6.05
N ARG A 20 2.46 28.58 5.67
CA ARG A 20 1.67 29.39 4.73
C ARG A 20 0.95 30.49 5.51
N ASP A 21 0.91 31.68 4.92
CA ASP A 21 0.08 32.80 5.37
C ASP A 21 -1.41 32.45 5.16
N SER A 22 -1.99 31.65 6.06
CA SER A 22 -3.36 31.14 6.00
C SER A 22 -4.44 32.20 6.27
N GLU A 23 -4.17 33.47 5.94
CA GLU A 23 -5.03 34.60 6.28
C GLU A 23 -4.94 35.78 5.29
N ARG A 24 -4.91 35.48 3.98
CA ARG A 24 -5.30 36.47 2.95
C ARG A 24 -6.75 36.26 2.53
N ALA A 25 -7.64 37.02 3.15
CA ALA A 25 -9.01 37.17 2.69
C ALA A 25 -9.06 37.74 1.25
N PRO A 26 -10.08 37.43 0.44
CA PRO A 26 -10.21 37.92 -0.93
C PRO A 26 -10.63 39.40 -0.95
N SER A 27 -9.67 40.31 -0.73
CA SER A 27 -9.85 41.76 -0.86
C SER A 27 -9.95 42.17 -2.34
N GLY A 28 -11.14 42.13 -2.90
CA GLY A 28 -11.38 42.46 -4.31
C GLY A 28 -11.39 43.95 -4.62
N VAL A 29 -10.24 44.52 -5.00
CA VAL A 29 -10.11 45.76 -5.80
C VAL A 29 -8.92 45.59 -6.77
N PRO A 30 -9.05 45.93 -8.07
CA PRO A 30 -7.93 45.88 -9.01
C PRO A 30 -7.17 47.23 -9.06
N GLU A 31 -5.91 47.24 -8.63
CA GLU A 31 -4.99 48.38 -8.82
C GLU A 31 -3.65 47.96 -9.45
N THR A 32 -2.81 48.95 -9.77
CA THR A 32 -1.85 48.92 -10.89
C THR A 32 -0.52 48.16 -10.66
N PRO A 33 0.14 47.68 -11.73
CA PRO A 33 1.29 46.80 -11.64
C PRO A 33 2.62 47.53 -11.42
N THR A 34 2.97 47.80 -10.15
CA THR A 34 4.29 48.39 -9.81
C THR A 34 4.92 47.83 -8.52
N SER A 35 5.22 46.53 -8.49
CA SER A 35 6.23 46.00 -7.57
C SER A 35 7.03 44.87 -8.23
N VAL A 36 8.35 44.83 -7.97
CA VAL A 36 9.24 43.82 -8.54
C VAL A 36 9.09 42.53 -7.73
N THR A 37 8.35 41.57 -8.28
CA THR A 37 8.27 40.22 -7.72
C THR A 37 9.66 39.59 -7.73
N THR A 38 10.23 39.35 -6.54
CA THR A 38 11.42 38.52 -6.41
C THR A 38 11.13 37.12 -6.96
N PRO A 39 12.06 36.51 -7.73
CA PRO A 39 11.82 35.19 -8.29
C PRO A 39 11.58 34.18 -7.15
N PRO A 40 10.68 33.19 -7.34
CA PRO A 40 10.44 32.18 -6.33
C PRO A 40 11.74 31.44 -6.00
N SER A 41 12.14 31.49 -4.72
CA SER A 41 13.30 30.75 -4.20
C SER A 41 13.19 29.28 -4.59
N SER A 42 14.29 28.66 -4.98
CA SER A 42 14.29 27.29 -5.49
C SER A 42 13.70 26.31 -4.47
N SER A 43 13.08 25.23 -4.94
CA SER A 43 12.55 24.17 -4.06
C SER A 43 13.63 23.52 -3.19
N TRP A 44 14.91 23.68 -3.54
CA TRP A 44 16.06 23.24 -2.76
C TRP A 44 16.31 24.05 -1.48
N ASP A 45 15.92 25.33 -1.46
CA ASP A 45 16.16 26.26 -0.33
C ASP A 45 15.36 25.93 0.95
N THR A 46 14.49 24.91 0.90
CA THR A 46 13.65 24.42 2.02
C THR A 46 14.13 23.10 2.63
N TYR A 47 15.12 22.43 2.02
CA TYR A 47 15.74 21.25 2.64
C TYR A 47 16.66 21.64 3.80
N TYR A 48 16.66 20.83 4.86
CA TYR A 48 17.50 21.08 6.04
C TYR A 48 18.98 21.02 5.65
N GLN A 49 19.73 22.07 6.01
CA GLN A 49 21.15 22.18 5.71
C GLN A 49 21.99 21.76 6.92
N PRO A 50 22.50 20.50 6.98
CA PRO A 50 23.36 20.05 8.05
C PRO A 50 24.70 20.79 8.00
N ARG A 51 25.17 21.25 9.17
CA ARG A 51 26.50 21.85 9.30
C ARG A 51 27.59 20.82 8.99
N ALA A 52 28.79 21.29 8.62
CA ALA A 52 29.88 20.43 8.17
C ALA A 52 30.15 19.22 9.10
N LEU A 53 30.13 19.41 10.43
CA LEU A 53 30.34 18.33 11.40
C LEU A 53 29.24 17.26 11.35
N GLU A 54 27.97 17.66 11.19
CA GLU A 54 26.84 16.74 11.00
C GLU A 54 26.94 16.03 9.63
N LYS A 55 27.22 16.76 8.55
CA LYS A 55 27.32 16.24 7.18
C LYS A 55 28.39 15.14 7.03
N HIS A 56 29.55 15.30 7.67
CA HIS A 56 30.60 14.27 7.66
C HIS A 56 30.23 13.08 8.56
N ALA A 57 29.66 13.33 9.74
CA ALA A 57 29.26 12.26 10.65
C ALA A 57 28.12 11.39 10.08
N ASP A 58 27.08 11.99 9.50
CA ASP A 58 26.00 11.24 8.83
C ASP A 58 26.50 10.51 7.59
N SER A 59 27.52 11.02 6.86
CA SER A 59 28.17 10.27 5.77
C SER A 59 28.84 8.97 6.28
N ILE A 60 29.58 9.04 7.38
CA ILE A 60 30.24 7.88 7.99
C ILE A 60 29.21 6.88 8.54
N LEU A 61 28.20 7.35 9.26
CA LEU A 61 27.11 6.50 9.79
C LEU A 61 26.28 5.87 8.67
N ALA A 62 26.03 6.60 7.57
CA ALA A 62 25.36 6.07 6.39
C ALA A 62 26.19 4.98 5.70
N LEU A 63 27.52 5.14 5.60
CA LEU A 63 28.41 4.10 5.07
C LEU A 63 28.40 2.86 5.96
N ALA A 64 28.51 3.04 7.28
CA ALA A 64 28.42 1.95 8.25
C ALA A 64 27.09 1.19 8.15
N SER A 65 25.95 1.88 7.93
CA SER A 65 24.65 1.22 7.76
C SER A 65 24.52 0.44 6.43
N VAL A 66 25.25 0.84 5.37
CA VAL A 66 25.38 0.02 4.15
C VAL A 66 26.15 -1.26 4.45
N PHE A 67 27.33 -1.17 5.08
CA PHE A 67 28.14 -2.34 5.42
C PHE A 67 27.43 -3.29 6.40
N TRP A 68 26.68 -2.77 7.37
CA TRP A 68 25.82 -3.57 8.25
C TRP A 68 24.75 -4.33 7.45
N SER A 69 24.12 -3.67 6.48
CA SER A 69 23.09 -4.29 5.64
C SER A 69 23.65 -5.38 4.73
N ILE A 70 24.79 -5.11 4.07
CA ILE A 70 25.51 -6.10 3.25
C ILE A 70 25.93 -7.30 4.12
N SER A 71 26.44 -7.04 5.33
CA SER A 71 26.80 -8.09 6.31
C SER A 71 25.59 -8.92 6.72
N TYR A 72 24.45 -8.29 6.99
CA TYR A 72 23.20 -8.97 7.31
C TYR A 72 22.70 -9.87 6.16
N TYR A 73 22.67 -9.37 4.92
CA TYR A 73 22.21 -10.16 3.77
C TYR A 73 23.18 -11.29 3.39
N SER A 74 24.49 -11.09 3.55
CA SER A 74 25.52 -12.12 3.29
C SER A 74 25.77 -13.07 4.48
N SER A 75 25.22 -12.78 5.67
CA SER A 75 25.52 -13.50 6.91
C SER A 75 25.39 -15.02 6.87
N PRO A 76 24.44 -15.66 6.15
CA PRO A 76 24.38 -17.14 6.10
C PRO A 76 25.60 -17.74 5.38
N PHE A 77 26.01 -17.11 4.27
CA PHE A 77 27.18 -17.54 3.50
C PHE A 77 28.48 -17.24 4.25
N ALA A 78 28.58 -16.07 4.86
CA ALA A 78 29.72 -15.67 5.68
C ALA A 78 29.89 -16.60 6.89
N PHE A 79 28.82 -16.95 7.60
CA PHE A 79 28.85 -17.88 8.72
C PHE A 79 29.31 -19.29 8.29
N PHE A 80 28.76 -19.81 7.19
CA PHE A 80 29.19 -21.11 6.64
C PHE A 80 30.66 -21.13 6.23
N TYR A 81 31.15 -20.04 5.62
CA TYR A 81 32.57 -19.87 5.29
C TYR A 81 33.45 -19.82 6.56
N LEU A 82 33.08 -19.02 7.56
CA LEU A 82 33.81 -18.89 8.82
C LEU A 82 33.85 -20.20 9.61
N TYR A 83 32.75 -20.97 9.60
CA TYR A 83 32.70 -22.33 10.15
C TYR A 83 33.66 -23.27 9.39
N ARG A 84 33.54 -23.38 8.06
CA ARG A 84 34.37 -24.26 7.22
C ARG A 84 35.87 -23.95 7.29
N LYS A 85 36.25 -22.69 7.55
CA LYS A 85 37.64 -22.25 7.74
C LYS A 85 38.10 -22.25 9.21
N GLY A 86 37.26 -22.69 10.15
CA GLY A 86 37.61 -22.76 11.57
C GLY A 86 37.93 -21.39 12.19
N TYR A 87 37.24 -20.33 11.79
CA TYR A 87 37.35 -19.00 12.40
C TYR A 87 36.51 -18.84 13.69
N LEU A 88 35.56 -19.75 13.92
CA LEU A 88 34.70 -19.76 15.12
C LEU A 88 35.37 -20.36 16.37
N SER A 89 36.71 -20.50 16.39
CA SER A 89 37.44 -20.92 17.58
C SER A 89 37.63 -19.75 18.56
N LEU A 90 37.54 -20.01 19.87
CA LEU A 90 37.70 -19.00 20.94
C LEU A 90 38.93 -18.09 20.74
N SER A 91 40.06 -18.68 20.35
CA SER A 91 41.33 -18.01 20.05
C SER A 91 41.27 -16.95 18.93
N LYS A 92 40.28 -17.04 18.03
CA LYS A 92 40.08 -16.12 16.89
C LYS A 92 38.87 -15.19 17.12
N VAL A 93 37.87 -15.65 17.87
CA VAL A 93 36.68 -14.86 18.23
C VAL A 93 37.04 -13.71 19.18
N VAL A 94 37.98 -13.89 20.13
CA VAL A 94 38.39 -12.82 21.06
C VAL A 94 39.05 -11.62 20.36
N PRO A 95 40.06 -11.79 19.47
CA PRO A 95 40.54 -10.67 18.64
C PRO A 95 39.44 -10.00 17.82
N PHE A 96 38.51 -10.78 17.25
CA PHE A 96 37.39 -10.23 16.48
C PHE A 96 36.44 -9.37 17.33
N SER A 97 36.16 -9.76 18.58
CA SER A 97 35.33 -8.95 19.49
C SER A 97 36.02 -7.64 19.89
N HIS A 98 37.35 -7.62 20.01
CA HIS A 98 38.11 -6.38 20.26
C HIS A 98 38.01 -5.41 19.08
N TYR A 99 38.14 -5.89 17.84
CA TYR A 99 37.96 -5.06 16.64
C TYR A 99 36.51 -4.53 16.53
N ALA A 100 35.52 -5.39 16.79
CA ALA A 100 34.11 -5.00 16.79
C ALA A 100 33.79 -3.95 17.88
N GLY A 101 34.29 -4.15 19.11
CA GLY A 101 34.14 -3.18 20.21
C GLY A 101 34.79 -1.83 19.91
N THR A 102 35.98 -1.85 19.31
CA THR A 102 36.68 -0.63 18.86
C THR A 102 35.89 0.11 17.80
N LEU A 103 35.35 -0.60 16.81
CA LEU A 103 34.51 -0.02 15.76
C LEU A 103 33.22 0.58 16.34
N LEU A 104 32.56 -0.10 17.28
CA LEU A 104 31.37 0.42 17.96
C LEU A 104 31.67 1.69 18.76
N LEU A 105 32.82 1.76 19.45
CA LEU A 105 33.26 2.95 20.18
C LEU A 105 33.53 4.13 19.23
N LEU A 106 34.16 3.88 18.09
CA LEU A 106 34.38 4.90 17.05
C LEU A 106 33.04 5.41 16.47
N LEU A 107 32.10 4.52 16.17
CA LEU A 107 30.78 4.90 15.66
C LEU A 107 29.95 5.67 16.70
N ALA A 108 30.07 5.34 17.99
CA ALA A 108 29.49 6.13 19.08
C ALA A 108 30.12 7.53 19.17
N GLY A 109 31.44 7.65 19.01
CA GLY A 109 32.14 8.94 18.89
C GLY A 109 31.63 9.79 17.71
N VAL A 110 31.44 9.18 16.55
CA VAL A 110 30.86 9.84 15.37
C VAL A 110 29.41 10.29 15.62
N ALA A 111 28.59 9.48 16.30
CA ALA A 111 27.24 9.89 16.69
C ALA A 111 27.24 11.09 17.67
N CYS A 112 28.21 11.16 18.59
CA CYS A 112 28.42 12.33 19.44
C CYS A 112 28.82 13.59 18.63
N LEU A 113 29.74 13.47 17.67
CA LEU A 113 30.10 14.57 16.76
C LEU A 113 28.89 15.08 15.95
N ARG A 114 28.06 14.16 15.44
CA ARG A 114 26.78 14.50 14.80
C ARG A 114 25.87 15.32 15.72
N GLY A 115 25.71 14.87 16.97
CA GLY A 115 24.90 15.56 17.96
C GLY A 115 25.42 16.95 18.33
N ILE A 116 26.75 17.15 18.35
CA ILE A 116 27.36 18.48 18.49
C ILE A 116 27.03 19.34 17.26
N GLY A 117 27.15 18.81 16.04
CA GLY A 117 26.79 19.50 14.80
C GLY A 117 25.36 20.05 14.85
N ARG A 118 24.40 19.16 15.18
CA ARG A 118 22.98 19.47 15.40
C ARG A 118 22.74 20.47 16.53
N TRP A 119 23.43 20.34 17.66
CA TRP A 119 23.34 21.26 18.79
C TRP A 119 23.80 22.68 18.44
N THR A 120 24.72 22.85 17.48
CA THR A 120 25.09 24.19 16.98
C THR A 120 24.12 24.73 15.92
N ASN A 121 23.20 23.93 15.36
CA ASN A 121 22.23 24.39 14.38
C ASN A 121 20.94 24.91 15.07
N PRO A 122 20.56 26.19 14.89
CA PRO A 122 19.34 26.74 15.50
C PRO A 122 18.05 26.07 14.99
N GLN A 123 17.97 25.73 13.70
CA GLN A 123 16.79 25.09 13.11
C GLN A 123 16.54 23.71 13.73
N TYR A 124 17.59 22.89 13.85
CA TYR A 124 17.50 21.58 14.49
C TYR A 124 17.14 21.71 15.98
N ARG A 125 17.68 22.73 16.67
CA ARG A 125 17.35 23.02 18.08
C ARG A 125 15.90 23.44 18.30
N GLN A 126 15.28 24.14 17.35
CA GLN A 126 13.85 24.44 17.36
C GLN A 126 13.05 23.15 17.16
N PHE A 127 13.32 22.42 16.07
CA PHE A 127 12.70 21.14 15.73
C PHE A 127 12.72 20.13 16.90
N ILE A 128 13.88 19.84 17.49
CA ILE A 128 14.00 18.87 18.58
C ILE A 128 13.26 19.33 19.86
N THR A 129 13.11 20.65 20.07
CA THR A 129 12.33 21.20 21.19
C THR A 129 10.83 21.03 20.96
N ILE A 130 10.35 21.23 19.73
CA ILE A 130 8.95 20.98 19.35
C ILE A 130 8.65 19.48 19.46
N LEU A 131 9.53 18.62 18.93
CA LEU A 131 9.38 17.17 19.02
C LEU A 131 9.35 16.67 20.48
N GLU A 132 10.24 17.18 21.35
CA GLU A 132 10.18 16.91 22.79
C GLU A 132 8.86 17.40 23.44
N ALA A 133 8.32 18.54 23.00
CA ALA A 133 7.07 19.07 23.51
C ALA A 133 5.87 18.22 23.08
N THR A 134 5.83 17.76 21.81
CA THR A 134 4.76 16.89 21.29
C THR A 134 4.76 15.52 21.99
N HIS A 135 5.93 14.92 22.24
CA HIS A 135 6.05 13.65 23.00
C HIS A 135 5.74 13.79 24.50
N ARG A 136 5.73 15.01 25.07
CA ARG A 136 5.27 15.27 26.44
C ARG A 136 3.81 15.67 26.52
N ASN A 137 3.27 16.27 25.46
CA ASN A 137 1.91 16.78 25.37
C ASN A 137 1.46 16.73 23.89
N HIS A 138 0.60 15.77 23.56
CA HIS A 138 0.04 15.54 22.23
C HIS A 138 -1.07 16.57 21.87
N SER A 139 -0.81 17.86 22.11
CA SER A 139 -1.75 18.93 21.75
C SER A 139 -1.83 19.09 20.23
N ALA A 140 -3.00 19.51 19.73
CA ALA A 140 -3.21 19.76 18.31
C ALA A 140 -2.25 20.83 17.76
N GLU A 141 -1.89 21.83 18.57
CA GLU A 141 -0.96 22.89 18.20
C GLU A 141 0.50 22.40 18.13
N ASN A 142 0.95 21.60 19.11
CA ASN A 142 2.27 20.96 19.05
C ASN A 142 2.40 20.06 17.80
N LYS A 143 1.31 19.37 17.44
CA LYS A 143 1.24 18.54 16.23
C LYS A 143 1.22 19.38 14.94
N ARG A 144 0.50 20.52 14.91
CA ARG A 144 0.52 21.48 13.80
C ARG A 144 1.94 22.00 13.55
N GLN A 145 2.64 22.44 14.60
CA GLN A 145 4.02 22.91 14.50
C GLN A 145 4.99 21.79 14.10
N LEU A 146 4.77 20.55 14.56
CA LEU A 146 5.59 19.41 14.17
C LEU A 146 5.40 19.01 12.69
N ALA A 147 4.20 19.19 12.13
CA ALA A 147 3.91 18.93 10.72
C ALA A 147 4.71 19.82 9.75
N ASN A 148 5.23 20.97 10.21
CA ASN A 148 6.15 21.81 9.44
C ASN A 148 7.56 21.19 9.26
N TYR A 149 7.82 19.99 9.79
CA TYR A 149 9.12 19.31 9.71
C TYR A 149 9.01 17.89 9.13
N ASN A 150 9.91 17.54 8.21
CA ASN A 150 10.08 16.17 7.71
C ASN A 150 11.33 15.52 8.32
N PHE A 151 11.17 14.39 9.03
CA PHE A 151 12.21 13.73 9.81
C PHE A 151 11.99 12.20 9.88
N ASP A 152 12.93 11.45 10.47
CA ASP A 152 12.83 9.98 10.59
C ASP A 152 11.49 9.54 11.22
N PHE A 153 10.69 8.77 10.47
CA PHE A 153 9.34 8.33 10.87
C PHE A 153 9.31 7.60 12.22
N LYS A 154 10.37 6.88 12.59
CA LYS A 154 10.49 6.22 13.91
C LYS A 154 10.26 7.18 15.08
N SER A 155 10.63 8.46 14.95
CA SER A 155 10.42 9.47 16.00
C SER A 155 9.09 10.23 15.89
N TRP A 156 8.31 10.01 14.84
CA TRP A 156 6.99 10.62 14.67
C TRP A 156 6.02 10.06 15.73
N PRO A 157 5.21 10.88 16.43
CA PRO A 157 4.27 10.39 17.45
C PRO A 157 3.14 9.58 16.81
N VAL A 158 2.55 8.61 17.54
CA VAL A 158 1.36 7.90 17.02
C VAL A 158 0.17 8.86 16.95
N ASP A 159 -0.54 8.82 15.82
CA ASP A 159 -1.66 9.73 15.50
C ASP A 159 -3.03 9.05 15.57
N PHE A 160 -3.06 7.71 15.53
CA PHE A 160 -4.24 6.88 15.72
C PHE A 160 -3.86 5.45 16.13
N HIS A 161 -4.59 4.87 17.08
CA HIS A 161 -4.47 3.45 17.46
C HIS A 161 -5.72 2.66 17.06
N TRP A 162 -5.55 1.42 16.62
CA TRP A 162 -6.65 0.49 16.30
C TRP A 162 -7.64 0.23 17.47
N GLU A 163 -7.25 0.49 18.73
CA GLU A 163 -8.14 0.36 19.88
C GLU A 163 -9.03 1.59 20.12
N GLU A 164 -8.73 2.75 19.52
CA GLU A 164 -9.47 4.00 19.78
C GLU A 164 -10.98 3.90 19.55
N PRO A 165 -11.48 3.28 18.46
CA PRO A 165 -12.92 3.13 18.26
C PRO A 165 -13.59 2.33 19.39
N SER A 166 -12.92 1.29 19.88
CA SER A 166 -13.40 0.41 20.96
C SER A 166 -13.39 1.06 22.35
N SER A 167 -12.72 2.20 22.51
CA SER A 167 -12.67 2.95 23.79
C SER A 167 -13.96 3.73 24.08
N ARG A 168 -14.77 4.03 23.07
CA ARG A 168 -16.07 4.71 23.20
C ARG A 168 -17.14 3.69 23.59
N LYS A 169 -17.96 4.01 24.60
CA LYS A 169 -18.95 3.08 25.20
C LYS A 169 -20.25 2.89 24.37
N GLU A 170 -20.13 2.80 23.05
CA GLU A 170 -21.20 2.51 22.10
C GLU A 170 -20.62 1.59 21.01
N SER A 171 -21.18 0.43 20.67
CA SER A 171 -22.46 -0.18 21.07
C SER A 171 -22.36 -1.73 21.09
N ARG A 172 -23.48 -2.43 21.35
CA ARG A 172 -23.51 -3.91 21.35
C ARG A 172 -23.49 -4.46 19.93
N GLY A 173 -22.36 -4.98 19.47
CA GLY A 173 -22.27 -5.75 18.21
C GLY A 173 -20.98 -5.63 17.39
N GLY A 174 -20.01 -4.81 17.81
CA GLY A 174 -18.75 -4.62 17.08
C GLY A 174 -17.84 -5.86 17.01
N PRO A 175 -16.84 -5.88 16.10
CA PRO A 175 -15.90 -6.99 15.94
C PRO A 175 -15.16 -7.37 17.22
N SER A 176 -14.69 -8.62 17.29
CA SER A 176 -13.94 -9.17 18.41
C SER A 176 -12.63 -8.42 18.71
N ARG A 177 -12.12 -8.53 19.94
CA ARG A 177 -10.78 -8.08 20.39
C ARG A 177 -9.60 -8.85 19.76
N GLN A 178 -9.75 -9.30 18.52
CA GLN A 178 -8.80 -10.08 17.75
C GLN A 178 -8.79 -9.47 16.35
N GLY A 179 -7.61 -9.07 15.86
CA GLY A 179 -7.45 -8.42 14.56
C GLY A 179 -7.90 -9.28 13.38
N VAL A 180 -7.97 -8.68 12.19
CA VAL A 180 -8.57 -9.27 10.97
C VAL A 180 -7.92 -10.59 10.58
N ALA A 181 -8.50 -11.71 11.04
CA ALA A 181 -7.96 -13.05 10.85
C ALA A 181 -8.20 -13.59 9.42
N LEU A 182 -7.46 -13.05 8.44
CA LEU A 182 -7.46 -13.55 7.06
C LEU A 182 -7.14 -15.05 6.98
N LEU A 183 -6.18 -15.49 7.80
CA LEU A 183 -5.72 -16.87 7.85
C LEU A 183 -6.26 -17.57 9.09
N ARG A 184 -7.56 -17.91 9.08
CA ARG A 184 -8.01 -19.09 9.84
C ARG A 184 -7.21 -20.28 9.33
N PRO A 185 -6.55 -21.07 10.19
CA PRO A 185 -6.01 -22.37 9.78
C PRO A 185 -7.14 -23.20 9.18
N GLU A 186 -6.88 -23.90 8.07
CA GLU A 186 -7.78 -24.98 7.68
C GLU A 186 -7.96 -25.93 8.87
N PRO A 187 -9.19 -26.39 9.18
CA PRO A 187 -9.34 -27.48 10.12
C PRO A 187 -8.55 -28.67 9.56
N LEU A 188 -7.52 -29.13 10.29
CA LEU A 188 -6.64 -30.20 9.82
C LEU A 188 -7.51 -31.38 9.36
N HIS A 189 -7.37 -31.75 8.08
CA HIS A 189 -8.09 -32.87 7.51
C HIS A 189 -7.86 -34.11 8.38
N ARG A 190 -8.92 -34.55 9.07
CA ARG A 190 -8.84 -35.49 10.20
C ARG A 190 -8.81 -36.95 9.71
N GLY A 191 -7.86 -37.20 8.83
CA GLY A 191 -7.54 -38.45 8.16
C GLY A 191 -6.37 -38.15 7.21
N THR A 192 -5.17 -38.67 7.40
CA THR A 192 -4.82 -40.01 7.90
C THR A 192 -3.78 -39.99 9.02
N ALA A 193 -3.40 -41.18 9.51
CA ALA A 193 -2.35 -41.37 10.52
C ALA A 193 -0.95 -41.06 9.96
N ASP A 194 -0.61 -39.78 9.82
CA ASP A 194 0.71 -39.31 9.37
C ASP A 194 1.74 -39.58 10.49
N THR A 195 2.32 -40.78 10.45
CA THR A 195 3.18 -41.34 11.50
C THR A 195 4.30 -40.39 11.89
N LEU A 196 4.68 -40.36 13.18
CA LEU A 196 5.77 -39.52 13.71
C LEU A 196 7.04 -39.54 12.82
N LEU A 197 7.37 -40.72 12.29
CA LEU A 197 8.52 -40.96 11.41
C LEU A 197 8.41 -40.24 10.05
N ASN A 198 7.19 -40.02 9.53
CA ASN A 198 6.95 -39.18 8.34
C ASN A 198 7.03 -37.70 8.66
N GLN A 199 6.61 -37.25 9.84
CA GLN A 199 6.79 -35.86 10.28
C GLN A 199 8.29 -35.52 10.42
N VAL A 200 9.06 -36.39 11.09
CA VAL A 200 10.53 -36.25 11.21
C VAL A 200 11.21 -36.22 9.84
N LYS A 201 10.79 -37.05 8.87
CA LYS A 201 11.30 -37.00 7.48
C LYS A 201 10.95 -35.71 6.73
N LYS A 202 9.80 -35.09 7.01
CA LYS A 202 9.37 -33.81 6.39
C LYS A 202 10.06 -32.59 7.03
N LEU A 203 10.49 -32.69 8.29
CA LEU A 203 10.99 -31.58 9.09
C LEU A 203 12.17 -30.80 8.46
N PRO A 204 13.22 -31.43 7.88
CA PRO A 204 14.31 -30.67 7.25
C PRO A 204 13.84 -29.84 6.05
N CYS A 205 12.91 -30.37 5.26
CA CYS A 205 12.30 -29.67 4.14
C CYS A 205 11.39 -28.52 4.60
N GLN A 206 10.66 -28.70 5.70
CA GLN A 206 9.84 -27.64 6.32
C GLN A 206 10.72 -26.51 6.86
N ILE A 207 11.78 -26.82 7.61
CA ILE A 207 12.75 -25.82 8.11
C ILE A 207 13.40 -25.08 6.93
N THR A 208 13.85 -25.80 5.90
CA THR A 208 14.46 -25.18 4.70
C THR A 208 13.46 -24.29 3.96
N SER A 209 12.22 -24.73 3.77
CA SER A 209 11.15 -23.95 3.13
C SER A 209 10.80 -22.70 3.94
N TYR A 210 10.72 -22.80 5.27
CA TYR A 210 10.52 -21.68 6.18
C TYR A 210 11.65 -20.66 6.06
N LEU A 211 12.92 -21.09 6.15
CA LEU A 211 14.09 -20.23 6.03
C LEU A 211 14.15 -19.53 4.67
N VAL A 212 13.93 -20.26 3.56
CA VAL A 212 13.90 -19.68 2.21
C VAL A 212 12.77 -18.65 2.08
N ALA A 213 11.56 -18.94 2.56
CA ALA A 213 10.45 -17.99 2.52
C ALA A 213 10.72 -16.72 3.34
N HIS A 214 11.22 -16.86 4.57
CA HIS A 214 11.45 -15.74 5.50
C HIS A 214 12.70 -14.91 5.18
N THR A 215 13.61 -15.39 4.32
CA THR A 215 14.85 -14.69 3.96
C THR A 215 14.93 -14.26 2.49
N LEU A 216 14.74 -15.17 1.54
CA LEU A 216 14.88 -14.87 0.10
C LEU A 216 13.51 -14.63 -0.55
N GLY A 217 12.56 -15.54 -0.36
CA GLY A 217 11.24 -15.51 -0.99
C GLY A 217 10.49 -14.21 -0.73
N ARG A 218 10.34 -13.80 0.53
CA ARG A 218 9.68 -12.52 0.88
C ARG A 218 10.37 -11.31 0.24
N ARG A 219 11.70 -11.31 0.14
CA ARG A 219 12.47 -10.17 -0.42
C ARG A 219 12.41 -10.11 -1.94
N MET A 220 12.23 -11.25 -2.62
CA MET A 220 11.95 -11.28 -4.06
C MET A 220 10.48 -10.94 -4.37
N LEU A 221 9.56 -11.34 -3.48
CA LEU A 221 8.12 -11.06 -3.63
C LEU A 221 7.79 -9.59 -3.35
N TYR A 222 8.39 -9.00 -2.31
CA TYR A 222 8.27 -7.60 -1.91
C TYR A 222 9.65 -6.92 -1.90
N PRO A 223 10.24 -6.61 -3.07
CA PRO A 223 11.52 -5.93 -3.17
C PRO A 223 11.50 -4.55 -2.50
N GLY A 224 10.35 -3.86 -2.46
CA GLY A 224 10.19 -2.61 -1.72
C GLY A 224 10.47 -2.74 -0.21
N SER A 225 10.42 -3.94 0.38
CA SER A 225 10.81 -4.22 1.78
C SER A 225 12.33 -4.39 2.01
N VAL A 226 13.15 -4.24 0.95
CA VAL A 226 14.61 -4.40 1.03
C VAL A 226 15.27 -3.06 1.33
N TYR A 227 15.83 -2.90 2.54
CA TYR A 227 16.46 -1.67 3.03
C TYR A 227 17.46 -1.02 2.06
N LEU A 228 18.26 -1.81 1.32
CA LEU A 228 19.21 -1.25 0.35
C LEU A 228 18.52 -0.62 -0.87
N LEU A 229 17.38 -1.16 -1.32
CA LEU A 229 16.58 -0.57 -2.38
C LEU A 229 15.88 0.70 -1.89
N GLN A 230 15.23 0.63 -0.71
CA GLN A 230 14.61 1.80 -0.08
C GLN A 230 15.60 2.95 0.10
N LYS A 231 16.83 2.65 0.54
CA LYS A 231 17.88 3.66 0.75
C LYS A 231 18.37 4.29 -0.55
N ALA A 232 18.28 3.59 -1.68
CA ALA A 232 18.55 4.15 -3.01
C ALA A 232 17.37 5.01 -3.52
N LEU A 233 16.12 4.60 -3.25
CA LEU A 233 14.90 5.33 -3.64
C LEU A 233 14.59 6.53 -2.74
N MET A 234 15.13 6.57 -1.52
CA MET A 234 14.87 7.58 -0.48
C MET A 234 14.86 9.05 -0.96
N PRO A 235 15.75 9.52 -1.88
CA PRO A 235 15.67 10.88 -2.41
C PRO A 235 14.36 11.16 -3.17
N MET A 236 13.87 10.20 -3.96
CA MET A 236 12.59 10.34 -4.68
C MET A 236 11.40 10.25 -3.73
N LEU A 237 11.46 9.38 -2.71
CA LEU A 237 10.40 9.29 -1.69
C LEU A 237 10.28 10.59 -0.90
N LEU A 238 11.40 11.17 -0.45
CA LEU A 238 11.39 12.48 0.22
C LEU A 238 10.89 13.61 -0.69
N GLN A 239 11.22 13.58 -1.99
CA GLN A 239 10.69 14.54 -2.96
C GLN A 239 9.19 14.37 -3.19
N GLY A 240 8.69 13.14 -3.34
CA GLY A 240 7.27 12.84 -3.50
C GLY A 240 6.45 13.20 -2.26
N GLN A 241 6.95 12.88 -1.07
CA GLN A 241 6.34 13.29 0.19
C GLN A 241 6.33 14.82 0.35
N ALA A 242 7.40 15.52 -0.05
CA ALA A 242 7.42 16.98 -0.09
C ALA A 242 6.39 17.55 -1.07
N ARG A 243 6.29 16.98 -2.29
CA ARG A 243 5.27 17.34 -3.28
C ARG A 243 3.86 17.23 -2.71
N LEU A 244 3.53 16.11 -2.07
CA LEU A 244 2.20 15.88 -1.48
C LEU A 244 1.87 16.89 -0.37
N VAL A 245 2.83 17.22 0.51
CA VAL A 245 2.62 18.24 1.57
C VAL A 245 2.49 19.65 0.98
N GLU A 246 3.40 20.03 0.07
CA GLU A 246 3.52 21.42 -0.42
C GLU A 246 2.52 21.74 -1.54
N GLU A 247 2.43 20.92 -2.58
CA GLU A 247 1.50 21.13 -3.71
C GLU A 247 0.07 20.71 -3.36
N CYS A 248 -0.10 19.56 -2.69
CA CYS A 248 -1.41 18.95 -2.46
C CYS A 248 -1.98 19.16 -1.04
N ASN A 249 -1.31 19.93 -0.16
CA ASN A 249 -1.74 20.17 1.23
C ASN A 249 -1.90 18.88 2.07
N GLY A 250 -1.07 17.87 1.77
CA GLY A 250 -1.11 16.55 2.40
C GLY A 250 -0.71 16.58 3.88
N ARG A 251 -1.42 15.78 4.68
CA ARG A 251 -1.20 15.59 6.11
C ARG A 251 -0.69 14.17 6.38
N ARG A 252 0.58 14.06 6.80
CA ARG A 252 1.18 12.78 7.21
C ARG A 252 0.60 12.31 8.55
N ALA A 253 0.43 11.01 8.72
CA ALA A 253 0.07 10.41 10.00
C ALA A 253 0.72 9.04 10.23
N LYS A 254 1.06 8.73 11.48
CA LYS A 254 1.44 7.39 11.95
C LYS A 254 0.26 6.67 12.57
N LEU A 255 -0.09 5.50 12.05
CA LEU A 255 -1.13 4.63 12.60
C LEU A 255 -0.48 3.43 13.33
N LEU A 256 -1.03 2.97 14.45
CA LEU A 256 -0.56 1.76 15.14
C LEU A 256 -1.54 0.59 14.96
N ALA A 257 -1.11 -0.41 14.19
CA ALA A 257 -1.84 -1.64 13.93
C ALA A 257 -1.86 -2.61 15.12
N CYS A 258 -2.75 -3.60 15.08
CA CYS A 258 -3.00 -4.54 16.20
C CYS A 258 -1.87 -5.54 16.48
N ASP A 259 -0.89 -5.66 15.59
CA ASP A 259 0.35 -6.41 15.79
C ASP A 259 1.53 -5.54 16.28
N GLY A 260 1.27 -4.26 16.56
CA GLY A 260 2.27 -3.29 17.00
C GLY A 260 3.07 -2.64 15.87
N ASN A 261 2.72 -2.85 14.59
CA ASN A 261 3.36 -2.13 13.50
C ASN A 261 2.91 -0.67 13.41
N GLU A 262 3.88 0.23 13.26
CA GLU A 262 3.66 1.63 12.90
C GLU A 262 3.55 1.74 11.37
N ILE A 263 2.43 2.26 10.87
CA ILE A 263 2.14 2.43 9.44
C ILE A 263 2.21 3.91 9.07
N ASP A 264 3.03 4.22 8.06
CA ASP A 264 3.23 5.57 7.52
C ASP A 264 2.19 5.89 6.44
N THR A 265 1.50 7.02 6.60
CA THR A 265 0.35 7.40 5.76
C THR A 265 0.33 8.89 5.41
N MET A 266 -0.33 9.24 4.32
CA MET A 266 -0.53 10.60 3.84
C MET A 266 -1.96 10.81 3.36
N PHE A 267 -2.65 11.75 4.00
CA PHE A 267 -4.03 12.14 3.66
C PHE A 267 -4.08 13.49 2.95
N VAL A 268 -4.66 13.54 1.75
CA VAL A 268 -5.04 14.78 1.06
C VAL A 268 -6.57 14.88 1.03
N ASP A 269 -7.09 16.03 1.44
CA ASP A 269 -8.51 16.27 1.69
C ASP A 269 -9.05 17.29 0.69
N ARG A 270 -9.94 16.85 -0.19
CA ARG A 270 -10.57 17.66 -1.24
C ARG A 270 -12.03 18.02 -0.94
N ARG A 271 -12.54 17.72 0.25
CA ARG A 271 -13.93 18.07 0.63
C ARG A 271 -14.25 19.57 0.60
N GLY A 272 -13.23 20.42 0.56
CA GLY A 272 -13.33 21.87 0.39
C GLY A 272 -12.95 22.41 -1.01
N THR A 273 -12.73 21.56 -2.02
CA THR A 273 -12.60 22.02 -3.42
C THR A 273 -13.98 22.12 -4.07
N ALA A 274 -14.05 22.66 -5.30
CA ALA A 274 -15.28 22.68 -6.10
C ALA A 274 -15.59 21.33 -6.78
N GLU A 275 -14.76 20.30 -6.57
CA GLU A 275 -14.87 19.00 -7.23
C GLU A 275 -15.77 18.07 -6.38
N PRO A 276 -16.94 17.61 -6.86
CA PRO A 276 -17.81 16.72 -6.09
C PRO A 276 -17.15 15.38 -5.75
N GLN A 277 -16.16 14.94 -6.54
CA GLN A 277 -15.30 13.79 -6.27
C GLN A 277 -14.58 13.90 -4.91
N GLY A 278 -14.28 15.12 -4.45
CA GLY A 278 -13.58 15.38 -3.21
C GLY A 278 -14.30 14.87 -1.95
N GLN A 279 -15.61 14.61 -2.03
CA GLN A 279 -16.39 14.01 -0.93
C GLN A 279 -16.09 12.53 -0.71
N LYS A 280 -15.54 11.82 -1.71
CA LYS A 280 -15.14 10.42 -1.61
C LYS A 280 -13.64 10.29 -1.34
N LEU A 281 -13.27 9.27 -0.57
CA LEU A 281 -11.89 8.93 -0.23
C LEU A 281 -11.40 7.74 -1.06
N VAL A 282 -10.29 7.88 -1.77
CA VAL A 282 -9.58 6.76 -2.40
C VAL A 282 -8.41 6.34 -1.52
N ILE A 283 -8.51 5.16 -0.90
CA ILE A 283 -7.39 4.51 -0.20
C ILE A 283 -6.52 3.81 -1.25
N CYS A 284 -5.27 4.23 -1.36
CA CYS A 284 -4.35 3.79 -2.42
C CYS A 284 -3.44 2.66 -1.91
N CYS A 285 -3.46 1.50 -2.57
CA CYS A 285 -2.76 0.28 -2.18
C CYS A 285 -1.70 -0.08 -3.24
N GLU A 286 -0.44 0.00 -2.84
CA GLU A 286 0.71 0.01 -3.75
C GLU A 286 1.10 -1.35 -4.34
N GLY A 287 1.96 -1.32 -5.36
CA GLY A 287 2.64 -2.50 -5.88
C GLY A 287 3.80 -2.97 -4.99
N ASN A 288 4.42 -4.11 -5.32
CA ASN A 288 5.46 -4.74 -4.49
C ASN A 288 6.82 -4.00 -4.43
N ALA A 289 6.98 -2.99 -5.27
CA ALA A 289 8.03 -1.98 -5.24
C ALA A 289 7.45 -0.55 -5.21
N GLY A 290 6.13 -0.41 -5.04
CA GLY A 290 5.42 0.85 -4.97
C GLY A 290 5.53 1.47 -3.57
N PHE A 291 5.37 2.78 -3.53
CA PHE A 291 5.44 3.60 -2.31
C PHE A 291 4.48 4.77 -2.52
N TYR A 292 3.65 5.10 -1.52
CA TYR A 292 2.59 6.08 -1.73
C TYR A 292 3.11 7.46 -2.15
N GLU A 293 4.36 7.78 -1.79
CA GLU A 293 5.02 9.05 -2.13
C GLU A 293 5.14 9.29 -3.66
N VAL A 294 5.16 8.22 -4.46
CA VAL A 294 5.45 8.26 -5.92
C VAL A 294 4.58 7.32 -6.76
N GLY A 295 3.69 6.54 -6.13
CA GLY A 295 2.89 5.49 -6.77
C GLY A 295 1.45 5.88 -7.09
N CYS A 296 0.50 5.01 -6.69
CA CYS A 296 -0.92 5.05 -7.02
C CYS A 296 -1.66 6.34 -6.62
N ILE A 297 -1.12 7.15 -5.72
CA ILE A 297 -1.80 8.34 -5.17
C ILE A 297 -2.08 9.43 -6.23
N SER A 298 -1.29 9.47 -7.31
CA SER A 298 -1.41 10.49 -8.37
C SER A 298 -2.71 10.36 -9.17
N THR A 299 -3.05 9.17 -9.65
CA THR A 299 -4.25 8.91 -10.48
C THR A 299 -5.55 9.45 -9.84
N PRO A 300 -5.92 9.12 -8.59
CA PRO A 300 -7.14 9.63 -7.96
C PRO A 300 -7.04 11.11 -7.54
N LEU A 301 -5.84 11.65 -7.27
CA LEU A 301 -5.66 13.09 -7.10
C LEU A 301 -5.95 13.85 -8.40
N GLU A 302 -5.41 13.38 -9.52
CA GLU A 302 -5.64 13.97 -10.84
C GLU A 302 -7.11 13.80 -11.30
N ALA A 303 -7.82 12.78 -10.78
CA ALA A 303 -9.26 12.58 -10.96
C ALA A 303 -10.17 13.31 -9.93
N GLY A 304 -9.62 14.16 -9.06
CA GLY A 304 -10.39 15.06 -8.19
C GLY A 304 -10.79 14.53 -6.80
N TYR A 305 -10.33 13.35 -6.39
CA TYR A 305 -10.75 12.71 -5.13
C TYR A 305 -9.96 13.18 -3.90
N SER A 306 -10.55 13.02 -2.70
CA SER A 306 -9.74 12.92 -1.48
C SER A 306 -8.97 11.59 -1.51
N VAL A 307 -7.75 11.54 -0.97
CA VAL A 307 -6.91 10.33 -1.04
C VAL A 307 -6.18 10.02 0.25
N LEU A 308 -6.03 8.73 0.56
CA LEU A 308 -5.21 8.22 1.66
C LEU A 308 -4.19 7.22 1.12
N GLY A 309 -2.95 7.66 0.97
CA GLY A 309 -1.81 6.80 0.69
C GLY A 309 -1.25 6.18 1.96
N TRP A 310 -0.78 4.95 1.89
CA TRP A 310 -0.13 4.24 2.99
C TRP A 310 1.00 3.34 2.48
N ASN A 311 2.04 3.12 3.29
CA ASN A 311 3.16 2.24 2.97
C ASN A 311 3.02 0.89 3.68
N HIS A 312 3.19 -0.21 2.94
CA HIS A 312 3.15 -1.59 3.44
C HIS A 312 4.07 -1.82 4.66
N PRO A 313 3.78 -2.78 5.56
CA PRO A 313 4.66 -3.13 6.67
C PRO A 313 6.10 -3.42 6.21
N GLY A 314 7.05 -2.62 6.71
CA GLY A 314 8.46 -2.67 6.34
C GLY A 314 8.85 -1.88 5.10
N PHE A 315 7.98 -1.02 4.53
CA PHE A 315 8.29 -0.10 3.43
C PHE A 315 8.53 1.33 3.94
N ALA A 316 9.67 1.90 3.56
CA ALA A 316 10.06 3.29 3.82
C ALA A 316 9.98 3.70 5.31
N GLY A 317 8.89 4.36 5.73
CA GLY A 317 8.65 4.68 7.14
C GLY A 317 8.10 3.49 7.94
N SER A 318 7.18 2.72 7.35
CA SER A 318 6.40 1.69 8.04
C SER A 318 7.27 0.57 8.62
N THR A 319 6.98 0.17 9.86
CA THR A 319 7.69 -0.94 10.52
C THR A 319 7.15 -2.31 10.12
N GLY A 320 7.81 -3.37 10.55
CA GLY A 320 7.36 -4.73 10.33
C GLY A 320 7.89 -5.35 9.03
N VAL A 321 7.09 -6.26 8.48
CA VAL A 321 7.41 -7.04 7.27
C VAL A 321 6.12 -7.40 6.52
N PRO A 322 6.15 -7.50 5.18
CA PRO A 322 4.95 -7.74 4.38
C PRO A 322 4.60 -9.24 4.36
N PHE A 323 3.92 -9.70 5.41
CA PHE A 323 3.17 -10.96 5.40
C PHE A 323 1.67 -10.68 5.37
N PRO A 324 0.82 -11.55 4.80
CA PRO A 324 -0.60 -11.24 4.59
C PRO A 324 -1.36 -10.82 5.84
N GLN A 325 -1.01 -11.38 7.00
CA GLN A 325 -1.62 -10.98 8.27
C GLN A 325 -1.19 -9.57 8.72
N ASN A 326 0.07 -9.17 8.50
CA ASN A 326 0.53 -7.82 8.80
C ASN A 326 -0.08 -6.79 7.83
N GLU A 327 -0.23 -7.14 6.55
CA GLU A 327 -0.94 -6.33 5.56
C GLU A 327 -2.42 -6.12 5.94
N ALA A 328 -3.11 -7.18 6.39
CA ALA A 328 -4.49 -7.10 6.87
C ALA A 328 -4.62 -6.17 8.08
N ASN A 329 -3.71 -6.29 9.06
CA ASN A 329 -3.69 -5.45 10.26
C ASN A 329 -3.39 -3.98 9.93
N ALA A 330 -2.58 -3.72 8.89
CA ALA A 330 -2.29 -2.38 8.39
C ALA A 330 -3.50 -1.77 7.66
N MET A 331 -4.15 -2.53 6.77
CA MET A 331 -5.36 -2.09 6.07
C MET A 331 -6.51 -1.81 7.06
N ASP A 332 -6.70 -2.67 8.07
CA ASP A 332 -7.68 -2.49 9.14
C ASP A 332 -7.52 -1.14 9.84
N VAL A 333 -6.32 -0.81 10.34
CA VAL A 333 -6.09 0.48 11.01
C VAL A 333 -6.18 1.68 10.05
N VAL A 334 -5.82 1.52 8.77
CA VAL A 334 -5.98 2.55 7.71
C VAL A 334 -7.46 2.86 7.44
N VAL A 335 -8.32 1.84 7.33
CA VAL A 335 -9.78 2.01 7.15
C VAL A 335 -10.43 2.58 8.41
N GLN A 336 -10.05 2.08 9.60
CA GLN A 336 -10.53 2.64 10.87
C GLN A 336 -10.14 4.11 11.05
N PHE A 337 -8.94 4.51 10.62
CA PHE A 337 -8.51 5.91 10.63
C PHE A 337 -9.36 6.77 9.68
N ALA A 338 -9.63 6.28 8.47
CA ALA A 338 -10.49 6.96 7.50
C ALA A 338 -11.92 7.22 8.05
N ILE A 339 -12.50 6.23 8.71
CA ILE A 339 -13.85 6.34 9.28
C ILE A 339 -13.83 7.20 10.56
N HIS A 340 -13.02 6.84 11.56
CA HIS A 340 -13.13 7.36 12.93
C HIS A 340 -12.30 8.62 13.21
N ARG A 341 -11.29 8.95 12.39
CA ARG A 341 -10.50 10.18 12.51
C ARG A 341 -10.71 11.15 11.34
N LEU A 342 -10.80 10.66 10.11
CA LEU A 342 -10.99 11.52 8.93
C LEU A 342 -12.46 11.82 8.62
N GLY A 343 -13.39 10.97 9.08
CA GLY A 343 -14.83 11.21 9.05
C GLY A 343 -15.53 10.86 7.72
N PHE A 344 -14.95 9.95 6.93
CA PHE A 344 -15.63 9.42 5.74
C PHE A 344 -16.59 8.27 6.12
N GLN A 345 -17.75 8.19 5.46
CA GLN A 345 -18.66 7.06 5.64
C GLN A 345 -18.16 5.85 4.85
N PRO A 346 -18.47 4.60 5.26
CA PRO A 346 -18.03 3.40 4.55
C PRO A 346 -18.42 3.37 3.06
N GLN A 347 -19.58 3.90 2.68
CA GLN A 347 -20.01 3.98 1.27
C GLN A 347 -19.25 5.03 0.42
N ASP A 348 -18.54 5.96 1.06
CA ASP A 348 -17.75 7.01 0.39
C ASP A 348 -16.26 6.65 0.32
N ILE A 349 -15.87 5.45 0.78
CA ILE A 349 -14.50 4.94 0.74
C ILE A 349 -14.35 3.97 -0.45
N ILE A 350 -13.43 4.31 -1.35
CA ILE A 350 -13.01 3.53 -2.52
C ILE A 350 -11.63 2.92 -2.21
N ILE A 351 -11.45 1.63 -2.48
CA ILE A 351 -10.13 0.99 -2.44
C ILE A 351 -9.57 0.95 -3.88
N TYR A 352 -8.47 1.64 -4.13
CA TYR A 352 -7.72 1.55 -5.38
C TYR A 352 -6.43 0.79 -5.15
N ALA A 353 -6.15 -0.22 -5.97
CA ALA A 353 -5.09 -1.19 -5.72
C ALA A 353 -4.35 -1.59 -7.00
N TRP A 354 -3.01 -1.65 -6.93
CA TRP A 354 -2.15 -2.02 -8.06
C TRP A 354 -1.38 -3.31 -7.78
N SER A 355 -1.56 -4.30 -8.66
CA SER A 355 -0.77 -5.55 -8.64
C SER A 355 -0.81 -6.22 -7.26
N ILE A 356 0.32 -6.28 -6.52
CA ILE A 356 0.39 -6.88 -5.18
C ILE A 356 -0.58 -6.22 -4.16
N GLY A 357 -0.89 -4.93 -4.32
CA GLY A 357 -1.84 -4.19 -3.47
C GLY A 357 -3.26 -4.72 -3.56
N GLY A 358 -3.60 -5.47 -4.62
CA GLY A 358 -4.87 -6.18 -4.79
C GLY A 358 -4.88 -7.62 -4.26
N PHE A 359 -3.79 -8.08 -3.66
CA PHE A 359 -3.70 -9.37 -2.95
C PHE A 359 -3.39 -9.18 -1.46
N THR A 360 -2.49 -8.25 -1.14
CA THR A 360 -1.94 -8.04 0.22
C THR A 360 -1.60 -9.37 0.93
N GLY A 361 -0.88 -10.33 0.35
CA GLY A 361 -0.22 -10.52 -1.01
C GLY A 361 -0.35 -12.89 -2.83
N GLY A 362 0.51 -13.91 -3.20
CA GLY A 362 1.88 -14.40 -2.92
C GLY A 362 2.22 -15.65 -3.75
N LEU A 363 3.46 -16.16 -3.66
CA LEU A 363 4.01 -17.15 -4.63
C LEU A 363 4.83 -18.28 -3.96
N VAL A 364 4.98 -19.50 -4.51
CA VAL A 364 4.56 -19.98 -5.85
C VAL A 364 3.64 -21.23 -5.84
N THR A 365 3.92 -22.29 -5.05
CA THR A 365 3.11 -23.53 -5.18
C THR A 365 2.82 -24.25 -3.87
N ARG A 366 3.82 -24.64 -3.08
CA ARG A 366 3.58 -25.19 -1.72
C ARG A 366 3.40 -24.07 -0.70
N THR A 367 4.27 -23.05 -0.77
CA THR A 367 4.09 -21.79 -0.03
C THR A 367 2.81 -21.07 -0.44
N VAL A 368 2.37 -21.16 -1.71
CA VAL A 368 1.00 -20.75 -2.10
C VAL A 368 -0.02 -21.63 -1.40
N ARG A 369 -0.18 -22.90 -1.81
CA ARG A 369 -1.32 -23.74 -1.41
C ARG A 369 -1.47 -23.94 0.10
N GLN A 370 -0.43 -23.70 0.91
CA GLN A 370 -0.47 -23.87 2.37
C GLN A 370 -0.25 -22.59 3.19
N HIS A 371 0.22 -21.47 2.60
CA HIS A 371 0.53 -20.23 3.35
C HIS A 371 0.22 -18.91 2.62
N LEU A 372 0.00 -18.93 1.30
CA LEU A 372 -0.17 -17.76 0.42
C LEU A 372 -1.18 -18.09 -0.69
N ASN A 373 -2.29 -18.77 -0.37
CA ASN A 373 -3.39 -19.07 -1.29
C ASN A 373 -4.61 -18.30 -0.81
N LEU A 374 -5.00 -17.27 -1.55
CA LEU A 374 -5.97 -16.27 -1.07
C LEU A 374 -7.23 -16.22 -1.91
N ASN A 375 -7.21 -16.94 -3.05
CA ASN A 375 -8.35 -17.14 -3.93
C ASN A 375 -9.10 -15.84 -4.18
N ASN A 376 -8.44 -14.84 -4.80
CA ASN A 376 -8.96 -13.46 -4.90
C ASN A 376 -10.40 -13.42 -5.46
N ALA A 377 -10.76 -14.36 -6.33
CA ALA A 377 -12.13 -14.56 -6.80
C ALA A 377 -13.14 -14.90 -5.69
N GLU A 378 -12.80 -15.76 -4.72
CA GLU A 378 -13.66 -16.08 -3.56
C GLU A 378 -13.86 -14.86 -2.65
N GLN A 379 -12.81 -14.06 -2.40
CA GLN A 379 -12.98 -12.82 -1.64
C GLN A 379 -13.82 -11.79 -2.40
N LEU A 380 -13.63 -11.69 -3.73
CA LEU A 380 -14.41 -10.81 -4.61
C LEU A 380 -15.89 -11.23 -4.68
N CYS A 381 -16.16 -12.54 -4.67
CA CYS A 381 -17.53 -13.08 -4.64
C CYS A 381 -18.24 -12.81 -3.29
N ARG A 382 -17.50 -12.73 -2.18
CA ARG A 382 -18.06 -12.36 -0.86
C ARG A 382 -18.43 -10.88 -0.76
N TYR A 383 -17.94 -10.03 -1.66
CA TYR A 383 -18.27 -8.61 -1.68
C TYR A 383 -19.57 -8.37 -2.45
N GLN A 384 -20.56 -7.74 -1.82
CA GLN A 384 -21.87 -7.47 -2.42
C GLN A 384 -21.93 -6.14 -3.20
N GLY A 385 -21.02 -5.19 -2.95
CA GLY A 385 -21.07 -3.86 -3.56
C GLY A 385 -20.72 -3.80 -5.06
N PRO A 386 -20.77 -2.61 -5.69
CA PRO A 386 -20.42 -2.44 -7.10
C PRO A 386 -18.92 -2.67 -7.34
N VAL A 387 -18.57 -3.31 -8.47
CA VAL A 387 -17.18 -3.70 -8.82
C VAL A 387 -16.87 -3.28 -10.24
N LEU A 388 -15.66 -2.78 -10.47
CA LEU A 388 -15.07 -2.57 -11.79
C LEU A 388 -13.69 -3.21 -11.83
N LEU A 389 -13.47 -4.09 -12.80
CA LEU A 389 -12.17 -4.68 -13.10
C LEU A 389 -11.55 -3.91 -14.27
N ILE A 390 -10.35 -3.37 -14.10
CA ILE A 390 -9.61 -2.72 -15.19
C ILE A 390 -8.56 -3.71 -15.71
N ARG A 391 -8.82 -4.34 -16.85
CA ARG A 391 -7.93 -5.32 -17.48
C ARG A 391 -6.94 -4.61 -18.41
N ARG A 392 -5.66 -4.74 -18.08
CA ARG A 392 -4.56 -4.40 -18.99
C ARG A 392 -4.48 -5.47 -20.07
N THR A 393 -4.65 -5.08 -21.33
CA THR A 393 -4.71 -6.04 -22.46
C THR A 393 -3.35 -6.57 -22.88
N LYS A 394 -2.25 -5.87 -22.52
CA LYS A 394 -0.85 -6.23 -22.84
C LYS A 394 -0.04 -6.53 -21.56
N ASP A 395 -0.68 -7.04 -20.52
CA ASP A 395 -0.04 -7.34 -19.23
C ASP A 395 0.75 -8.65 -19.27
N GLU A 396 2.06 -8.51 -19.26
CA GLU A 396 3.06 -9.58 -19.34
C GLU A 396 3.19 -10.44 -18.06
N ILE A 397 2.55 -10.04 -16.95
CA ILE A 397 2.65 -10.69 -15.64
C ILE A 397 1.44 -11.57 -15.34
N ILE A 398 0.24 -11.16 -15.76
CA ILE A 398 -0.99 -11.94 -15.57
C ILE A 398 -1.39 -12.77 -16.81
N THR A 399 -0.61 -12.72 -17.87
CA THR A 399 -0.73 -13.56 -19.07
C THR A 399 0.11 -14.83 -18.89
N THR A 400 -0.33 -15.98 -19.43
CA THR A 400 0.29 -17.30 -19.14
C THR A 400 0.75 -18.09 -20.36
N THR A 401 0.70 -17.49 -21.55
CA THR A 401 1.31 -17.98 -22.78
C THR A 401 2.51 -17.11 -23.18
N VAL A 402 3.39 -17.65 -24.03
CA VAL A 402 4.42 -16.89 -24.75
C VAL A 402 4.35 -17.32 -26.22
N PRO A 403 4.10 -16.41 -27.19
CA PRO A 403 3.86 -14.98 -27.03
C PRO A 403 2.61 -14.66 -26.18
N GLU A 404 2.51 -13.41 -25.74
CA GLU A 404 1.38 -12.91 -24.98
C GLU A 404 0.06 -13.09 -25.77
N ASP A 405 -0.91 -13.75 -25.14
CA ASP A 405 -2.25 -13.95 -25.67
C ASP A 405 -3.28 -13.50 -24.64
N ILE A 406 -4.14 -12.56 -25.04
CA ILE A 406 -5.19 -11.96 -24.21
C ILE A 406 -6.18 -13.01 -23.69
N MET A 407 -6.34 -14.15 -24.36
CA MET A 407 -7.08 -15.31 -23.86
C MET A 407 -6.60 -15.80 -22.50
N SER A 408 -5.28 -15.79 -22.29
CA SER A 408 -4.63 -16.40 -21.13
C SER A 408 -4.45 -15.44 -19.95
N ASN A 409 -4.89 -14.18 -20.12
CA ASN A 409 -4.89 -13.13 -19.12
C ASN A 409 -5.80 -13.47 -17.94
N ARG A 410 -5.27 -13.49 -16.71
CA ARG A 410 -6.02 -13.93 -15.52
C ARG A 410 -7.10 -12.97 -15.04
N GLY A 411 -7.20 -11.77 -15.62
CA GLY A 411 -8.40 -10.92 -15.49
C GLY A 411 -9.66 -11.61 -16.02
N ASN A 412 -9.52 -12.44 -17.07
CA ASN A 412 -10.61 -13.20 -17.68
C ASN A 412 -11.20 -14.20 -16.66
N ASP A 413 -10.35 -15.00 -16.01
CA ASP A 413 -10.74 -15.95 -14.96
C ASP A 413 -11.41 -15.24 -13.76
N LEU A 414 -11.01 -14.00 -13.45
CA LEU A 414 -11.55 -13.23 -12.33
C LEU A 414 -12.96 -12.70 -12.64
N LEU A 415 -13.16 -12.08 -13.81
CA LEU A 415 -14.48 -11.63 -14.26
C LEU A 415 -15.45 -12.82 -14.37
N LEU A 416 -15.02 -13.90 -15.02
CA LEU A 416 -15.86 -15.07 -15.24
C LEU A 416 -16.33 -15.70 -13.93
N LYS A 417 -15.48 -15.78 -12.91
CA LYS A 417 -15.87 -16.27 -11.57
C LYS A 417 -16.82 -15.31 -10.86
N LEU A 418 -16.58 -14.00 -10.94
CA LEU A 418 -17.48 -13.00 -10.34
C LEU A 418 -18.88 -13.06 -10.96
N LEU A 419 -18.98 -13.11 -12.29
CA LEU A 419 -20.26 -13.18 -12.98
C LEU A 419 -20.96 -14.54 -12.76
N GLN A 420 -20.23 -15.66 -12.77
CA GLN A 420 -20.79 -16.98 -12.44
C GLN A 420 -21.34 -17.05 -11.01
N TYR A 421 -20.72 -16.33 -10.05
CA TYR A 421 -21.23 -16.25 -8.70
C TYR A 421 -22.43 -15.29 -8.58
N ARG A 422 -22.36 -14.09 -9.17
CA ARG A 422 -23.43 -13.09 -9.04
C ARG A 422 -24.67 -13.41 -9.86
N TYR A 423 -24.51 -14.01 -11.03
CA TYR A 423 -25.58 -14.25 -12.01
C TYR A 423 -25.52 -15.69 -12.56
N PRO A 424 -25.59 -16.74 -11.70
CA PRO A 424 -25.36 -18.14 -12.09
C PRO A 424 -26.30 -18.65 -13.18
N ARG A 425 -27.52 -18.08 -13.31
CA ARG A 425 -28.47 -18.46 -14.36
C ARG A 425 -28.19 -17.77 -15.70
N VAL A 426 -27.78 -16.50 -15.70
CA VAL A 426 -27.26 -15.82 -16.90
C VAL A 426 -26.00 -16.51 -17.42
N MET A 427 -25.05 -16.79 -16.51
CA MET A 427 -23.75 -17.40 -16.81
C MET A 427 -23.78 -18.93 -16.92
N ALA A 428 -24.94 -19.48 -17.29
CA ALA A 428 -25.05 -20.83 -17.85
C ALA A 428 -24.21 -20.96 -19.14
N GLU A 429 -24.08 -22.18 -19.66
CA GLU A 429 -23.18 -22.55 -20.77
C GLU A 429 -23.18 -21.56 -21.95
N GLU A 430 -24.36 -21.10 -22.39
CA GLU A 430 -24.52 -20.12 -23.47
C GLU A 430 -23.97 -18.72 -23.14
N GLY A 431 -24.32 -18.18 -21.97
CA GLY A 431 -23.80 -16.88 -21.51
C GLY A 431 -22.29 -16.92 -21.24
N LEU A 432 -21.82 -18.02 -20.64
CA LEU A 432 -20.40 -18.28 -20.42
C LEU A 432 -19.62 -18.37 -21.75
N ARG A 433 -20.20 -18.96 -22.80
CA ARG A 433 -19.58 -19.07 -24.12
C ARG A 433 -19.41 -17.70 -24.79
N VAL A 434 -20.45 -16.86 -24.82
CA VAL A 434 -20.35 -15.53 -25.46
C VAL A 434 -19.46 -14.56 -24.68
N VAL A 435 -19.47 -14.61 -23.34
CA VAL A 435 -18.54 -13.79 -22.53
C VAL A 435 -17.10 -14.26 -22.68
N ARG A 436 -16.86 -15.56 -22.88
CA ARG A 436 -15.53 -16.04 -23.29
C ARG A 436 -15.14 -15.43 -24.63
N GLN A 437 -15.96 -15.60 -25.68
CA GLN A 437 -15.73 -15.02 -27.02
C GLN A 437 -15.41 -13.51 -26.97
N TRP A 438 -16.12 -12.75 -26.14
CA TRP A 438 -15.88 -11.31 -25.95
C TRP A 438 -14.57 -11.00 -25.19
N LEU A 439 -14.13 -11.87 -24.27
CA LEU A 439 -12.84 -11.73 -23.58
C LEU A 439 -11.63 -12.07 -24.46
N GLU A 440 -11.81 -12.84 -25.53
CA GLU A 440 -10.76 -13.16 -26.53
C GLU A 440 -10.51 -11.99 -27.48
N ALA A 441 -11.44 -11.03 -27.56
CA ALA A 441 -11.37 -9.87 -28.43
C ALA A 441 -10.10 -9.04 -28.18
N SER A 442 -9.32 -8.87 -29.24
CA SER A 442 -8.00 -8.21 -29.25
C SER A 442 -8.09 -6.69 -29.30
N SER A 443 -9.26 -6.12 -29.64
CA SER A 443 -9.48 -4.70 -29.85
C SER A 443 -10.92 -4.28 -29.56
N GLN A 444 -11.11 -2.99 -29.25
CA GLN A 444 -12.45 -2.41 -29.02
C GLN A 444 -13.39 -2.55 -30.24
N LEU A 445 -12.84 -2.61 -31.46
CA LEU A 445 -13.62 -2.85 -32.68
C LEU A 445 -14.19 -4.28 -32.72
N GLU A 446 -13.41 -5.26 -32.26
CA GLU A 446 -13.81 -6.66 -32.16
C GLU A 446 -14.78 -6.88 -30.99
N GLU A 447 -14.53 -6.25 -29.84
CA GLU A 447 -15.48 -6.19 -28.71
C GLU A 447 -16.86 -5.65 -29.15
N ALA A 448 -16.88 -4.52 -29.86
CA ALA A 448 -18.10 -3.90 -30.36
C ALA A 448 -18.77 -4.73 -31.47
N SER A 449 -17.99 -5.40 -32.32
CA SER A 449 -18.50 -6.33 -33.33
C SER A 449 -19.25 -7.50 -32.71
N ILE A 450 -18.68 -8.13 -31.67
CA ILE A 450 -19.33 -9.22 -30.91
C ILE A 450 -20.60 -8.72 -30.19
N TYR A 451 -20.54 -7.54 -29.58
CA TYR A 451 -21.70 -6.92 -28.91
C TYR A 451 -22.85 -6.63 -29.89
N SER A 452 -22.51 -6.19 -31.11
CA SER A 452 -23.47 -5.92 -32.18
C SER A 452 -24.03 -7.21 -32.80
N HIS A 453 -23.20 -8.24 -32.96
CA HIS A 453 -23.59 -9.54 -33.52
C HIS A 453 -24.63 -10.28 -32.69
N TRP A 454 -24.62 -10.11 -31.37
CA TRP A 454 -25.59 -10.68 -30.44
C TRP A 454 -26.78 -9.74 -30.13
N GLU A 455 -26.90 -8.62 -30.85
CA GLU A 455 -28.03 -7.67 -30.81
C GLU A 455 -28.37 -7.18 -29.38
N VAL A 456 -27.34 -6.89 -28.57
CA VAL A 456 -27.49 -6.62 -27.13
C VAL A 456 -28.19 -5.28 -26.86
N GLU A 457 -29.47 -5.34 -26.48
CA GLU A 457 -30.26 -4.16 -26.12
C GLU A 457 -30.00 -3.72 -24.66
N GLU A 458 -29.30 -2.59 -24.49
CA GLU A 458 -28.96 -2.05 -23.15
C GLU A 458 -30.19 -1.71 -22.29
N ASP A 459 -31.19 -1.02 -22.85
CA ASP A 459 -32.39 -0.62 -22.11
C ASP A 459 -33.23 -1.83 -21.67
N TRP A 460 -33.31 -2.87 -22.53
CA TRP A 460 -33.95 -4.13 -22.17
C TRP A 460 -33.18 -4.83 -21.04
N CYS A 461 -31.86 -4.94 -21.15
CA CYS A 461 -31.01 -5.52 -20.09
C CYS A 461 -31.18 -4.80 -18.74
N LEU A 462 -31.18 -3.45 -18.75
CA LEU A 462 -31.44 -2.63 -17.57
C LEU A 462 -32.85 -2.86 -17.01
N SER A 463 -33.87 -2.99 -17.86
CA SER A 463 -35.25 -3.22 -17.43
C SER A 463 -35.42 -4.57 -16.71
N VAL A 464 -34.82 -5.64 -17.23
CA VAL A 464 -34.87 -6.98 -16.63
C VAL A 464 -34.14 -7.00 -15.29
N LEU A 465 -32.93 -6.44 -15.23
CA LEU A 465 -32.14 -6.40 -14.00
C LEU A 465 -32.81 -5.55 -12.90
N ARG A 466 -33.37 -4.38 -13.24
CA ARG A 466 -34.09 -3.52 -12.28
C ARG A 466 -35.37 -4.17 -11.77
N SER A 467 -36.12 -4.83 -12.65
CA SER A 467 -37.34 -5.57 -12.25
C SER A 467 -36.99 -6.70 -11.28
N TYR A 468 -35.94 -7.46 -11.57
CA TYR A 468 -35.47 -8.54 -10.69
C TYR A 468 -35.01 -7.99 -9.32
N GLN A 469 -34.23 -6.90 -9.30
CA GLN A 469 -33.76 -6.27 -8.05
C GLN A 469 -34.91 -5.73 -7.19
N ALA A 470 -35.95 -5.17 -7.82
CA ALA A 470 -37.12 -4.64 -7.11
C ALA A 470 -37.97 -5.74 -6.43
N GLU A 471 -37.96 -6.95 -6.97
CA GLU A 471 -38.69 -8.11 -6.45
C GLU A 471 -37.86 -8.93 -5.44
N HIS A 472 -36.57 -9.16 -5.73
CA HIS A 472 -35.71 -10.08 -5.00
C HIS A 472 -34.70 -9.40 -4.06
N GLY A 473 -34.50 -8.09 -4.17
CA GLY A 473 -33.52 -7.32 -3.40
C GLY A 473 -32.15 -7.17 -4.08
N PRO A 474 -31.22 -6.45 -3.43
CA PRO A 474 -29.93 -6.09 -4.02
C PRO A 474 -28.83 -7.16 -3.88
N ASP A 475 -28.94 -8.09 -2.93
CA ASP A 475 -27.88 -9.01 -2.56
C ASP A 475 -27.69 -10.14 -3.59
N PHE A 476 -26.44 -10.48 -3.93
CA PHE A 476 -26.10 -11.61 -4.79
C PHE A 476 -25.99 -12.92 -3.99
N PRO A 477 -26.26 -14.10 -4.59
CA PRO A 477 -26.47 -14.39 -6.01
C PRO A 477 -27.89 -14.14 -6.52
N TRP A 478 -28.03 -13.75 -7.79
CA TRP A 478 -29.32 -13.57 -8.48
C TRP A 478 -29.62 -14.73 -9.43
N SER A 479 -30.83 -15.28 -9.35
CA SER A 479 -31.32 -16.33 -10.27
C SER A 479 -31.95 -15.77 -11.56
N VAL A 480 -31.79 -14.47 -11.83
CA VAL A 480 -32.19 -13.85 -13.10
C VAL A 480 -31.60 -14.62 -14.28
N GLY A 481 -32.44 -14.96 -15.27
CA GLY A 481 -32.04 -15.84 -16.38
C GLY A 481 -32.59 -17.28 -16.31
N GLU A 482 -33.29 -17.68 -15.24
CA GLU A 482 -33.86 -19.03 -15.11
C GLU A 482 -34.90 -19.33 -16.20
N ASP A 483 -35.99 -18.55 -16.28
CA ASP A 483 -37.07 -18.72 -17.28
C ASP A 483 -36.78 -18.06 -18.65
N MET A 484 -35.56 -17.58 -18.88
CA MET A 484 -35.22 -16.80 -20.08
C MET A 484 -34.82 -17.68 -21.28
N SER A 485 -34.91 -17.12 -22.49
CA SER A 485 -34.36 -17.74 -23.71
C SER A 485 -32.83 -17.83 -23.67
N ALA A 486 -32.24 -18.63 -24.56
CA ALA A 486 -30.78 -18.67 -24.72
C ALA A 486 -30.23 -17.30 -25.14
N ASP A 487 -30.93 -16.61 -26.05
CA ASP A 487 -30.57 -15.27 -26.54
C ASP A 487 -30.64 -14.21 -25.44
N GLY A 488 -31.71 -14.20 -24.63
CA GLY A 488 -31.83 -13.28 -23.51
C GLY A 488 -30.73 -13.47 -22.45
N ARG A 489 -30.29 -14.72 -22.21
CA ARG A 489 -29.11 -15.00 -21.38
C ARG A 489 -27.81 -14.52 -22.04
N ARG A 490 -27.63 -14.70 -23.35
CA ARG A 490 -26.44 -14.23 -24.09
C ARG A 490 -26.32 -12.70 -24.04
N GLN A 491 -27.41 -11.98 -24.27
CA GLN A 491 -27.42 -10.52 -24.19
C GLN A 491 -27.10 -10.01 -22.78
N LEU A 492 -27.78 -10.51 -21.74
CA LEU A 492 -27.48 -10.14 -20.36
C LEU A 492 -26.03 -10.46 -19.97
N ALA A 493 -25.47 -11.60 -20.43
CA ALA A 493 -24.10 -11.98 -20.12
C ALA A 493 -23.08 -10.98 -20.70
N LEU A 494 -23.26 -10.57 -21.96
CA LEU A 494 -22.40 -9.58 -22.63
C LEU A 494 -22.56 -8.17 -22.04
N PHE A 495 -23.80 -7.75 -21.76
CA PHE A 495 -24.09 -6.49 -21.07
C PHE A 495 -23.36 -6.43 -19.72
N LEU A 496 -23.51 -7.47 -18.89
CA LEU A 496 -22.87 -7.53 -17.58
C LEU A 496 -21.34 -7.59 -17.70
N ALA A 497 -20.78 -8.32 -18.66
CA ALA A 497 -19.33 -8.34 -18.89
C ALA A 497 -18.78 -6.94 -19.20
N GLN A 498 -19.46 -6.19 -20.07
CA GLN A 498 -19.10 -4.82 -20.42
C GLN A 498 -19.23 -3.83 -19.25
N LYS A 499 -20.23 -3.98 -18.37
CA LYS A 499 -20.38 -3.07 -17.20
C LYS A 499 -19.41 -3.38 -16.05
N TYR A 500 -18.89 -4.61 -15.95
CA TYR A 500 -17.94 -5.02 -14.91
C TYR A 500 -16.46 -4.98 -15.33
N LEU A 501 -16.15 -4.88 -16.63
CA LEU A 501 -14.78 -4.89 -17.15
C LEU A 501 -14.49 -3.68 -18.06
N HIS A 502 -13.45 -2.91 -17.73
CA HIS A 502 -12.87 -1.90 -18.61
C HIS A 502 -11.52 -2.36 -19.16
N ASN A 503 -11.33 -2.32 -20.47
CA ASN A 503 -10.06 -2.68 -21.12
C ASN A 503 -9.16 -1.45 -21.29
N PHE A 504 -7.89 -1.58 -20.86
CA PHE A 504 -6.87 -0.54 -20.97
C PHE A 504 -5.65 -1.09 -21.73
N GLU A 505 -5.29 -0.46 -22.84
CA GLU A 505 -4.15 -0.90 -23.67
C GLU A 505 -2.82 -0.44 -23.06
N ALA A 506 -2.27 -1.26 -22.16
CA ALA A 506 -1.01 -1.01 -21.47
C ALA A 506 -0.35 -2.31 -20.98
N THR A 507 0.96 -2.24 -20.73
CA THR A 507 1.73 -3.27 -20.02
C THR A 507 1.56 -3.14 -18.50
N HIS A 508 2.10 -4.08 -17.71
CA HIS A 508 1.86 -4.18 -16.27
C HIS A 508 2.24 -2.89 -15.49
N CYS A 509 3.33 -2.24 -15.91
CA CYS A 509 3.97 -1.15 -15.16
C CYS A 509 3.52 0.27 -15.54
N THR A 510 2.67 0.46 -16.55
CA THR A 510 2.20 1.81 -16.95
C THR A 510 1.22 2.37 -15.90
N PRO A 511 1.38 3.60 -15.39
CA PRO A 511 0.36 4.22 -14.53
C PRO A 511 -1.02 4.28 -15.19
N LEU A 512 -2.10 4.19 -14.41
CA LEU A 512 -3.47 4.34 -14.93
C LEU A 512 -3.77 5.84 -15.13
N PRO A 513 -4.20 6.28 -16.33
CA PRO A 513 -4.62 7.67 -16.55
C PRO A 513 -5.87 8.02 -15.74
N ALA A 514 -5.95 9.26 -15.23
CA ALA A 514 -7.12 9.75 -14.49
C ALA A 514 -8.48 9.55 -15.23
N PRO A 515 -8.61 9.74 -16.56
CA PRO A 515 -9.86 9.45 -17.28
C PRO A 515 -10.32 7.97 -17.26
N ASN A 516 -9.40 7.04 -16.98
CA ASN A 516 -9.70 5.60 -16.85
C ASN A 516 -10.04 5.21 -15.40
N PHE A 517 -9.85 6.10 -14.42
CA PHE A 517 -10.20 5.87 -13.02
C PHE A 517 -11.65 6.26 -12.76
N GLN A 518 -12.56 5.39 -13.18
CA GLN A 518 -14.01 5.60 -13.16
C GLN A 518 -14.67 4.87 -11.99
N MET A 519 -15.81 5.38 -11.53
CA MET A 519 -16.66 4.68 -10.55
C MET A 519 -17.18 3.37 -11.15
N PRO A 520 -17.25 2.27 -10.38
CA PRO A 520 -17.94 1.06 -10.83
C PRO A 520 -19.43 1.32 -11.09
N TRP A 521 -19.97 0.59 -12.07
CA TRP A 521 -21.38 0.67 -12.43
C TRP A 521 -22.30 0.26 -11.27
N HIS A 522 -23.42 0.95 -11.16
CA HIS A 522 -24.54 0.63 -10.29
C HIS A 522 -25.82 0.65 -11.13
N LEU A 523 -26.73 -0.28 -10.82
CA LEU A 523 -28.02 -0.45 -11.50
C LEU A 523 -29.01 0.69 -11.17
#